data_AF-A0A3M1N1M8-F1
#
_entry.id   AF-A0A3M1N1M8-F1
#
_cell.length_a   1.000
_cell.length_b   1.000
_cell.length_c   1.000
_cell.angle_alpha   90.00
_cell.angle_beta   90.00
_cell.angle_gamma   90.00
#
_symmetry.space_group_name_H-M   'P 1'
#
loop_
_entity.id
_entity.type
_entity.pdbx_description
1 polymer ?
#
loop_
_entity_poly.entity_id
_entity_poly.type
_entity_poly.pdbx_seq_one_letter_code
_entity_poly.pdbx_strand_id
1 'polypeptide(L)' 'FVEAVRALPFVDACEARQNKLVCTLDNPEGRNPDLVRFLVGQGADIQFVGELRRSLEDVYLRLIGEQRS' A
#
# COMPACT_ATOMS: atom_id res chain seq x y z
N PHE A 1 -5.81 11.63 4.92
CA PHE A 1 -4.67 10.80 5.34
C PHE A 1 -3.52 10.75 4.34
N VAL A 2 -3.76 10.70 3.01
CA VAL A 2 -2.68 10.54 2.00
C VAL A 2 -1.50 11.51 2.18
N GLU A 3 -1.74 12.82 2.16
CA GLU A 3 -0.65 13.81 2.31
C GLU A 3 0.08 13.71 3.66
N ALA A 4 -0.67 13.45 4.73
CA ALA A 4 -0.10 13.28 6.07
C ALA A 4 0.79 12.02 6.16
N VAL A 5 0.41 10.94 5.48
CA VAL A 5 1.20 9.71 5.39
C VAL A 5 2.43 9.89 4.51
N ARG A 6 2.33 10.62 3.39
CA ARG A 6 3.49 10.94 2.51
C ARG A 6 4.56 11.77 3.20
N ALA A 7 4.20 12.51 4.25
CA ALA A 7 5.16 13.29 5.04
C ALA A 7 5.98 12.43 6.01
N LEU A 8 5.63 11.15 6.20
CA LEU A 8 6.39 10.24 7.06
C LEU A 8 7.69 9.82 6.37
N PRO A 9 8.83 9.79 7.08
CA PRO A 9 10.16 9.61 6.47
C PRO A 9 10.41 8.22 5.89
N PHE A 10 9.55 7.25 6.20
CA PHE A 10 9.67 5.85 5.79
C PHE A 10 8.64 5.47 4.72
N VAL A 11 7.90 6.45 4.17
CA VAL A 11 6.88 6.25 3.13
C VAL A 11 7.45 6.74 1.80
N ASP A 12 7.67 5.81 0.87
CA ASP A 12 8.16 6.14 -0.49
C ASP A 12 7.02 6.65 -1.38
N ALA A 13 5.85 6.06 -1.23
CA ALA A 13 4.65 6.44 -1.97
C ALA A 13 3.40 6.11 -1.15
N CYS A 14 2.35 6.89 -1.32
CA CYS A 14 1.03 6.48 -0.86
C CYS A 14 -0.08 7.08 -1.73
N GLU A 15 -1.14 6.30 -1.95
CA GLU A 15 -2.32 6.68 -2.71
C GLU A 15 -3.59 6.16 -2.03
N ALA A 16 -4.69 6.89 -2.20
CA ALA A 16 -6.01 6.41 -1.83
C ALA A 16 -6.63 5.65 -3.01
N ARG A 17 -7.04 4.40 -2.76
CA ARG A 17 -7.71 3.53 -3.73
C ARG A 17 -9.02 3.08 -3.11
N GLN A 18 -10.14 3.61 -3.61
CA GLN A 18 -11.48 3.37 -3.03
C GLN A 18 -11.48 3.67 -1.52
N ASN A 19 -11.63 2.64 -0.69
CA ASN A 19 -11.67 2.74 0.77
C ASN A 19 -10.39 2.24 1.44
N LYS A 20 -9.27 2.21 0.70
CA LYS A 20 -7.97 1.71 1.15
C LYS A 20 -6.89 2.78 0.93
N LEU A 21 -5.92 2.81 1.83
CA LEU A 21 -4.63 3.45 1.57
C LEU A 21 -3.66 2.39 1.08
N VAL A 22 -3.04 2.62 -0.07
CA VAL A 22 -2.00 1.77 -0.62
C VAL A 22 -0.71 2.56 -0.52
N CYS A 23 0.20 2.13 0.34
CA CYS A 23 1.48 2.80 0.53
C CYS A 23 2.64 1.83 0.27
N THR A 24 3.74 2.38 -0.24
CA THR A 24 5.04 1.72 -0.38
C THR A 24 5.94 2.20 0.75
N LEU A 25 6.52 1.27 1.50
CA LEU A 25 7.35 1.52 2.67
C LEU A 25 8.73 0.86 2.47
N ASP A 26 9.77 1.43 3.07
CA ASP A 26 11.14 0.91 3.03
C ASP A 26 11.27 -0.50 3.65
N ASN A 27 10.59 -0.73 4.77
CA ASN A 27 10.52 -1.99 5.49
C ASN A 27 9.09 -2.17 6.05
N PRO A 28 8.16 -2.77 5.27
CA PRO A 28 6.76 -2.89 5.69
C PRO A 28 6.58 -3.59 7.04
N GLU A 29 7.32 -4.67 7.31
CA GLU A 29 7.22 -5.42 8.57
C GLU A 29 7.58 -4.54 9.79
N GLY A 30 8.63 -3.72 9.66
CA GLY A 30 9.07 -2.82 10.72
C GLY A 30 8.28 -1.51 10.81
N ARG A 31 7.74 -1.01 9.69
CA ARG A 31 7.08 0.32 9.61
C ARG A 31 5.57 0.29 9.72
N ASN A 32 4.93 -0.83 9.41
CA ASN A 32 3.48 -0.95 9.53
C ASN A 32 2.97 -0.58 10.93
N PRO A 33 3.60 -1.00 12.06
CA PRO A 33 3.16 -0.59 13.39
C PRO A 33 3.19 0.93 13.59
N ASP A 34 4.23 1.62 13.10
CA ASP A 34 4.37 3.07 13.22
C ASP A 34 3.30 3.79 12.38
N LEU A 35 3.07 3.33 11.15
CA LEU A 35 2.02 3.86 10.27
C LEU A 35 0.63 3.67 10.86
N VAL A 36 0.35 2.47 11.41
CA VAL A 36 -0.91 2.15 12.09
C VAL A 36 -1.13 3.08 13.27
N ARG A 37 -0.12 3.25 14.14
CA ARG A 37 -0.21 4.14 15.31
C ARG A 37 -0.43 5.60 14.90
N PHE A 38 0.25 6.05 13.84
CA PHE A 38 0.06 7.39 13.30
C PHE A 38 -1.40 7.60 12.83
N LEU A 39 -1.94 6.67 12.03
CA LEU A 39 -3.30 6.76 11.52
C LEU A 39 -4.36 6.71 12.63
N VAL A 40 -4.21 5.78 13.58
CA VAL A 40 -5.11 5.69 14.75
C VAL A 40 -5.03 6.94 15.62
N GLY A 41 -3.82 7.50 15.83
CA GLY A 41 -3.63 8.75 16.56
C GLY A 41 -4.30 9.97 15.89
N GLN A 42 -4.59 9.87 14.60
CA GLN A 42 -5.35 10.85 13.81
C GLN A 42 -6.84 10.51 13.70
N GLY A 43 -7.32 9.50 14.43
CA GLY A 43 -8.73 9.09 14.49
C GLY A 43 -9.17 8.12 13.39
N ALA A 44 -8.24 7.44 12.71
CA ALA A 44 -8.61 6.43 11.72
C ALA A 44 -8.97 5.09 12.38
N ASP A 45 -10.13 4.53 12.02
CA ASP A 45 -10.53 3.17 12.37
C ASP A 45 -9.98 2.18 11.33
N ILE A 46 -8.92 1.46 11.72
CA ILE A 46 -8.24 0.51 10.83
C ILE A 46 -8.93 -0.86 10.90
N GLN A 47 -9.53 -1.28 9.79
CA GLN A 47 -10.23 -2.56 9.69
C GLN A 47 -9.28 -3.75 9.46
N PHE A 48 -8.26 -3.57 8.62
CA PHE A 48 -7.25 -4.59 8.33
C PHE A 48 -5.99 -3.95 7.74
N VAL A 49 -4.86 -4.60 7.93
CA VAL A 49 -3.58 -4.27 7.30
C VAL A 49 -3.11 -5.54 6.58
N GLY A 50 -2.69 -5.41 5.33
CA GLY A 50 -2.22 -6.53 4.53
C GLY A 50 -1.28 -6.08 3.44
N GLU A 51 -0.45 -7.00 2.96
CA GLU A 51 0.44 -6.76 1.83
C GLU A 51 -0.33 -6.74 0.52
N LEU A 52 0.03 -5.82 -0.37
CA LEU A 52 -0.49 -5.83 -1.74
C LEU A 52 0.15 -7.00 -2.51
N ARG A 53 -0.51 -8.16 -2.49
CA ARG A 53 -0.18 -9.26 -3.40
C ARG A 53 -0.79 -8.97 -4.77
N ARG A 54 0.03 -8.77 -5.79
CA ARG A 54 -0.45 -8.86 -7.17
C ARG A 54 -0.86 -10.32 -7.41
N SER A 55 -2.06 -10.56 -7.95
CA SER A 55 -2.46 -11.91 -8.31
C SER A 55 -1.56 -12.41 -9.43
N LEU A 56 -1.25 -13.72 -9.45
CA LEU A 56 -0.51 -14.32 -10.56
C LEU A 56 -1.30 -14.19 -11.89
N GLU A 57 -2.63 -14.09 -11.83
CA GLU A 57 -3.50 -13.82 -12.98
C GLU A 57 -3.17 -12.45 -13.64
N ASP A 58 -2.88 -11.41 -12.86
CA ASP A 58 -2.49 -10.08 -13.37
C ASP A 58 -1.07 -10.03 -13.97
N VAL A 59 -0.24 -11.04 -13.70
CA VAL A 59 1.10 -11.20 -14.28
C VAL A 59 1.04 -12.05 -15.55
N TYR A 60 0.28 -13.14 -15.53
CA TYR A 60 0.16 -14.07 -16.66
C TYR A 60 -0.50 -13.42 -17.87
N LEU A 61 -1.53 -12.57 -17.65
CA LEU A 61 -2.19 -11.83 -18.73
C LEU A 61 -1.25 -10.85 -19.45
N ARG A 62 -0.23 -10.31 -18.76
CA ARG A 62 0.79 -9.45 -19.40
C ARG A 62 1.76 -10.25 -20.26
N LEU A 63 2.23 -11.39 -19.78
CA LEU A 63 3.22 -12.21 -20.50
C LEU A 63 2.65 -12.90 -21.75
N ILE A 64 1.38 -13.33 -21.70
CA ILE A 64 0.73 -13.95 -22.87
C ILE A 64 0.34 -12.93 -23.93
N GLY A 65 0.02 -11.69 -23.53
CA GLY A 65 -0.34 -10.62 -24.46
C GLY A 65 0.79 -10.19 -25.40
N GLU A 66 2.05 -10.33 -24.97
CA GLU A 66 3.24 -9.97 -25.75
C GLU A 66 3.72 -11.08 -26.72
N GLN A 67 3.15 -12.28 -26.65
CA GLN A 67 3.53 -13.43 -27.51
C GLN A 67 2.66 -13.57 -28.77
N ARG A 68 1.93 -12.52 -29.15
CA ARG A 68 1.03 -12.50 -30.32
C ARG A 68 1.24 -11.33 -31.30
N SER A 69 2.30 -10.54 -31.14
CA SER A 69 2.69 -9.50 -32.11
C SER A 69 3.86 -9.93 -32.98
#